data_AF-A0A1H6JZQ1-F1
#
_entry.id   AF-A0A1H6JZQ1-F1
#
_cell.length_a   1.000
_cell.length_b   1.000
_cell.length_c   1.000
_cell.angle_alpha   90.00
_cell.angle_beta   90.00
_cell.angle_gamma   90.00
#
_symmetry.space_group_name_H-M   'P 1'
#
loop_
_entity.id
_entity.type
_entity.pdbx_description
1 polymer ?
#
loop_
_entity_poly.entity_id
_entity_poly.type
_entity_poly.pdbx_seq_one_letter_code
_entity_poly.pdbx_strand_id
1 'polypeptide(L)'
;MPSVGASLQWWQIDVLGFDESFFAKLSAISGAIALAGMWLSAKFIVKRNIGEVLIFLTIIGTLLFLPIVAMYYDVHTLFGVEARTVALVDTALASPFDYIAQVLMLTLVAIYAPEGKKGTWFALMASLMNIALSASGLLTKYLNKIFVVSREVVSDGVVTVAQDYAQLGGLLWVVVISSCIIPIIVIIKYNPSKL
;
A
#
# COMPACT_ATOMS: atom_id res chain seq x y z
N MET A 1 6.61 2.84 -4.43
CA MET A 1 6.42 1.79 -5.46
C MET A 1 5.15 2.11 -6.22
N PRO A 2 5.04 1.83 -7.53
CA PRO A 2 3.79 2.06 -8.25
C PRO A 2 2.64 1.28 -7.62
N SER A 3 1.41 1.72 -7.87
CA SER A 3 0.20 1.03 -7.43
C SER A 3 -0.63 0.54 -8.62
N VAL A 4 -1.73 -0.13 -8.33
CA VAL A 4 -2.74 -0.53 -9.32
C VAL A 4 -3.66 0.63 -9.75
N GLY A 5 -3.43 1.84 -9.26
CA GLY A 5 -4.31 2.99 -9.51
C GLY A 5 -5.70 2.80 -8.91
N ALA A 6 -6.71 3.40 -9.54
CA ALA A 6 -8.12 3.27 -9.12
C ALA A 6 -8.75 1.92 -9.48
N SER A 7 -8.07 1.12 -10.31
CA SER A 7 -8.57 -0.13 -10.88
C SER A 7 -9.04 -1.14 -9.84
N LEU A 8 -8.32 -1.30 -8.72
CA LEU A 8 -8.72 -2.18 -7.63
C LEU A 8 -10.00 -1.71 -6.95
N GLN A 9 -10.11 -0.41 -6.67
CA GLN A 9 -11.30 0.15 -6.02
C GLN A 9 -12.53 0.06 -6.94
N TRP A 10 -12.36 0.32 -8.24
CA TRP A 10 -13.44 0.15 -9.22
C TRP A 10 -13.95 -1.29 -9.24
N TRP A 11 -13.04 -2.27 -9.33
CA TRP A 11 -13.41 -3.68 -9.28
C TRP A 11 -14.11 -4.07 -7.95
N GLN A 12 -13.62 -3.58 -6.81
CA GLN A 12 -14.27 -3.80 -5.52
C GLN A 12 -15.70 -3.25 -5.48
N ILE A 13 -15.95 -2.09 -6.09
CA ILE A 13 -17.28 -1.50 -6.16
C ILE A 13 -18.16 -2.28 -7.13
N ASP A 14 -17.71 -2.43 -8.37
CA ASP A 14 -18.56 -2.85 -9.47
C ASP A 14 -18.75 -4.38 -9.50
N VAL A 15 -17.78 -5.17 -9.03
CA VAL A 15 -17.86 -6.64 -8.99
C VAL A 15 -18.21 -7.17 -7.62
N LEU A 16 -17.59 -6.63 -6.55
CA LEU A 16 -17.83 -7.12 -5.18
C LEU A 16 -18.95 -6.35 -4.44
N GLY A 17 -19.51 -5.31 -5.05
CA GLY A 17 -20.58 -4.51 -4.45
C GLY A 17 -20.13 -3.72 -3.23
N PHE A 18 -18.86 -3.33 -3.13
CA PHE A 18 -18.41 -2.47 -2.04
C PHE A 18 -18.99 -1.06 -2.24
N ASP A 19 -19.43 -0.45 -1.15
CA ASP A 19 -20.08 0.86 -1.16
C ASP A 19 -19.31 1.87 -0.29
N GLU A 20 -19.66 3.15 -0.42
CA GLU A 20 -19.03 4.24 0.33
C GLU A 20 -19.14 4.05 1.85
N SER A 21 -20.27 3.52 2.34
CA SER A 21 -20.46 3.24 3.77
C SER A 21 -19.47 2.17 4.25
N PHE A 22 -19.24 1.14 3.44
CA PHE A 22 -18.27 0.09 3.74
C PHE A 22 -16.84 0.64 3.77
N PHE A 23 -16.45 1.45 2.78
CA PHE A 23 -15.12 2.10 2.79
C PHE A 23 -14.95 3.04 3.98
N ALA A 24 -15.98 3.81 4.35
CA ALA A 24 -15.93 4.67 5.53
C ALA A 24 -15.73 3.86 6.83
N LYS A 25 -16.41 2.72 6.96
CA LYS A 25 -16.21 1.79 8.09
C LYS A 25 -14.79 1.22 8.11
N LEU A 26 -14.27 0.80 6.95
CA LEU A 26 -12.89 0.32 6.81
C LEU A 26 -11.89 1.39 7.28
N SER A 27 -12.04 2.64 6.82
CA SER A 27 -11.17 3.75 7.24
C SER A 27 -11.26 4.07 8.73
N ALA A 28 -12.45 4.01 9.34
CA ALA A 28 -12.61 4.26 10.77
C ALA A 28 -11.95 3.16 11.62
N ILE A 29 -12.19 1.89 11.26
CA ILE A 29 -11.60 0.73 11.94
C ILE A 29 -10.08 0.74 11.76
N SER A 30 -9.59 0.99 10.54
CA SER A 30 -8.17 1.01 10.24
C SER A 30 -7.44 2.07 11.07
N GLY A 31 -7.99 3.29 11.16
CA GLY A 31 -7.44 4.38 11.97
C GLY A 31 -7.41 4.05 13.46
N ALA A 32 -8.50 3.49 14.00
CA ALA A 32 -8.57 3.10 15.41
C ALA A 32 -7.55 1.99 15.75
N ILE A 33 -7.49 0.93 14.92
CA ILE A 33 -6.55 -0.18 15.11
C ILE A 33 -5.11 0.29 14.92
N ALA A 34 -4.85 1.16 13.95
CA ALA A 34 -3.51 1.67 13.71
C ALA A 34 -2.98 2.50 14.87
N LEU A 35 -3.81 3.38 15.46
CA LEU A 35 -3.44 4.15 16.64
C LEU A 35 -3.13 3.23 17.83
N ALA A 36 -3.97 2.24 18.09
CA ALA A 36 -3.76 1.26 19.15
C ALA A 36 -2.49 0.42 18.91
N GLY A 37 -2.32 -0.09 17.69
CA GLY A 37 -1.18 -0.90 17.28
C GLY A 37 0.13 -0.13 17.32
N MET A 38 0.13 1.13 16.88
CA MET A 38 1.30 2.03 16.99
C MET A 38 1.68 2.24 18.46
N TRP A 39 0.73 2.55 19.34
CA TRP A 39 1.01 2.81 20.75
C TRP A 39 1.65 1.59 21.44
N LEU A 40 1.15 0.39 21.15
CA LEU A 40 1.71 -0.87 21.65
C LEU A 40 3.08 -1.19 21.06
N SER A 41 3.27 -0.91 19.76
CA SER A 41 4.47 -1.32 19.01
C SER A 41 5.61 -0.31 19.04
N ALA A 42 5.36 0.95 19.43
CA ALA A 42 6.34 2.03 19.40
C ALA A 42 7.67 1.68 20.10
N LYS A 43 7.61 0.95 21.23
CA LYS A 43 8.81 0.55 21.97
C LYS A 43 9.62 -0.56 21.30
N PHE A 44 9.00 -1.41 20.48
CA PHE A 44 9.64 -2.55 19.82
C PHE A 44 10.51 -2.11 18.64
N ILE A 45 10.11 -1.05 17.95
CA ILE A 45 10.73 -0.58 16.71
C ILE A 45 11.98 0.25 16.97
N VAL A 46 11.99 1.07 18.03
CA VAL A 46 13.08 2.02 18.35
C VAL A 46 14.40 1.31 18.69
N LYS A 47 14.37 0.02 19.03
CA LYS A 47 15.54 -0.74 19.48
C LYS A 47 16.21 -1.59 18.42
N ARG A 48 15.68 -1.65 17.19
CA ARG A 48 16.20 -2.50 16.10
C ARG A 48 16.93 -1.68 15.05
N ASN A 49 17.77 -2.36 14.28
CA ASN A 49 18.41 -1.77 13.12
C ASN A 49 17.36 -1.35 12.09
N ILE A 50 17.45 -0.11 11.62
CA ILE A 50 16.53 0.48 10.64
C ILE A 50 16.38 -0.40 9.39
N GLY A 51 17.50 -0.91 8.85
CA GLY A 51 17.46 -1.76 7.65
C GLY A 51 16.67 -3.04 7.86
N GLU A 52 16.82 -3.68 9.02
CA GLU A 52 16.06 -4.88 9.38
C GLU A 52 14.56 -4.58 9.53
N VAL A 53 14.23 -3.46 10.17
CA VAL A 53 12.84 -3.04 10.34
C VAL A 53 12.20 -2.75 8.97
N LEU A 54 12.89 -2.06 8.08
CA LEU A 54 12.38 -1.77 6.73
C LEU A 54 12.17 -3.05 5.90
N ILE A 55 13.08 -4.03 5.98
CA ILE A 55 12.90 -5.33 5.32
C ILE A 55 11.70 -6.07 5.92
N PHE A 56 11.58 -6.12 7.25
CA PHE A 56 10.44 -6.74 7.92
C PHE A 56 9.11 -6.11 7.50
N LEU A 57 9.02 -4.77 7.48
CA LEU A 57 7.83 -4.05 7.03
C LEU A 57 7.50 -4.32 5.56
N THR A 58 8.52 -4.43 4.71
CA THR A 58 8.32 -4.78 3.29
C THR A 58 7.74 -6.18 3.14
N ILE A 59 8.27 -7.16 3.89
CA ILE A 59 7.81 -8.55 3.84
C ILE A 59 6.39 -8.66 4.38
N ILE A 60 6.13 -8.12 5.57
CA ILE A 60 4.81 -8.24 6.20
C ILE A 60 3.74 -7.50 5.38
N GLY A 61 4.04 -6.31 4.85
CA GLY A 61 3.12 -5.58 3.96
C GLY A 61 2.82 -6.37 2.68
N THR A 62 3.83 -7.04 2.10
CA THR A 62 3.63 -7.91 0.94
C THR A 62 2.72 -9.08 1.27
N LEU A 63 2.98 -9.79 2.38
CA LEU A 63 2.18 -10.93 2.82
C LEU A 63 0.74 -10.53 3.13
N LEU A 64 0.57 -9.40 3.81
CA LEU A 64 -0.73 -8.85 4.15
C LEU A 64 -1.50 -8.36 2.94
N PHE A 65 -0.87 -8.11 1.78
CA PHE A 65 -1.59 -7.75 0.55
C PHE A 65 -2.03 -8.97 -0.29
N LEU A 66 -1.43 -10.15 -0.05
CA LEU A 66 -1.79 -11.37 -0.79
C LEU A 66 -3.27 -11.77 -0.68
N PRO A 67 -3.99 -11.58 0.44
CA PRO A 67 -5.42 -11.83 0.52
C PRO A 67 -6.22 -11.02 -0.51
N ILE A 68 -5.85 -9.76 -0.78
CA ILE A 68 -6.48 -8.97 -1.85
C ILE A 68 -6.25 -9.61 -3.23
N VAL A 69 -5.03 -10.09 -3.50
CA VAL A 69 -4.73 -10.79 -4.75
C VAL A 69 -5.53 -12.08 -4.86
N ALA A 70 -5.59 -12.87 -3.79
CA ALA A 70 -6.36 -14.11 -3.74
C ALA A 70 -7.88 -13.86 -3.88
N MET A 71 -8.37 -12.75 -3.32
CA MET A 71 -9.76 -12.31 -3.43
C MET A 71 -10.14 -12.03 -4.88
N TYR A 72 -9.24 -11.46 -5.70
CA TYR A 72 -9.46 -11.27 -7.13
C TYR A 72 -9.68 -12.59 -7.90
N TYR A 73 -9.04 -13.67 -7.47
CA TYR A 73 -9.21 -15.00 -8.05
C TYR A 73 -10.29 -15.83 -7.33
N ASP A 74 -11.19 -15.19 -6.59
CA ASP A 74 -12.29 -15.82 -5.85
C ASP A 74 -11.87 -16.90 -4.83
N VAL A 75 -10.60 -16.96 -4.43
CA VAL A 75 -10.07 -17.99 -3.51
C VAL A 75 -10.78 -17.98 -2.17
N HIS A 76 -11.21 -16.80 -1.71
CA HIS A 76 -11.98 -16.62 -0.48
C HIS A 76 -13.31 -17.41 -0.46
N THR A 77 -13.92 -17.62 -1.62
CA THR A 77 -15.17 -18.40 -1.75
C THR A 77 -14.96 -19.89 -1.46
N LEU A 78 -13.75 -20.43 -1.69
CA LEU A 78 -13.39 -21.81 -1.35
C LEU A 78 -13.46 -22.10 0.15
N PHE A 79 -13.32 -21.06 0.97
CA PHE A 79 -13.41 -21.13 2.43
C PHE A 79 -14.76 -20.66 2.98
N GLY A 80 -15.72 -20.32 2.11
CA GLY A 80 -17.01 -19.75 2.51
C GLY A 80 -16.92 -18.39 3.19
N VAL A 81 -15.84 -17.63 2.90
CA VAL A 81 -15.60 -16.30 3.48
C VAL A 81 -16.12 -15.24 2.50
N GLU A 82 -16.78 -14.20 3.00
CA GLU A 82 -17.23 -13.07 2.18
C GLU A 82 -16.06 -12.13 1.82
N ALA A 83 -16.10 -11.55 0.62
CA ALA A 83 -15.09 -10.58 0.18
C ALA A 83 -14.95 -9.37 1.13
N ARG A 84 -16.07 -8.87 1.68
CA ARG A 84 -16.08 -7.78 2.67
C ARG A 84 -15.34 -8.18 3.95
N THR A 85 -15.44 -9.44 4.38
CA THR A 85 -14.68 -9.96 5.53
C THR A 85 -13.19 -10.01 5.24
N VAL A 86 -12.80 -10.47 4.04
CA VAL A 86 -11.39 -10.46 3.62
C VAL A 86 -10.83 -9.04 3.67
N ALA A 87 -11.51 -8.08 3.03
CA ALA A 87 -11.08 -6.69 3.01
C ALA A 87 -11.00 -6.06 4.41
N LEU A 88 -11.93 -6.39 5.31
CA LEU A 88 -11.92 -5.94 6.71
C LEU A 88 -10.71 -6.48 7.48
N VAL A 89 -10.46 -7.79 7.40
CA VAL A 89 -9.35 -8.44 8.12
C VAL A 89 -8.00 -7.95 7.58
N ASP A 90 -7.87 -7.90 6.25
CA ASP A 90 -6.68 -7.38 5.56
C ASP A 90 -6.33 -5.96 6.01
N THR A 91 -7.32 -5.06 5.94
CA THR A 91 -7.19 -3.66 6.36
C THR A 91 -6.83 -3.54 7.84
N ALA A 92 -7.50 -4.30 8.71
CA ALA A 92 -7.26 -4.28 10.14
C ALA A 92 -5.84 -4.75 10.51
N LEU A 93 -5.33 -5.77 9.82
CA LEU A 93 -4.00 -6.30 10.07
C LEU A 93 -2.89 -5.41 9.49
N ALA A 94 -3.12 -4.79 8.33
CA ALA A 94 -2.14 -3.93 7.67
C ALA A 94 -1.97 -2.57 8.38
N SER A 95 -3.07 -1.98 8.88
CA SER A 95 -3.07 -0.58 9.32
C SER A 95 -2.04 -0.21 10.40
N PRO A 96 -1.72 -1.06 11.41
CA PRO A 96 -0.65 -0.76 12.35
C PRO A 96 0.72 -0.62 11.68
N PHE A 97 1.02 -1.47 10.70
CA PHE A 97 2.32 -1.49 10.02
C PHE A 97 2.49 -0.28 9.11
N ASP A 98 1.40 0.18 8.46
CA ASP A 98 1.41 1.41 7.65
C ASP A 98 1.74 2.64 8.50
N TYR A 99 1.13 2.77 9.68
CA TYR A 99 1.43 3.85 10.61
C TYR A 99 2.84 3.76 11.18
N ILE A 100 3.29 2.56 11.51
CA ILE A 100 4.67 2.30 11.94
C ILE A 100 5.67 2.76 10.87
N ALA A 101 5.44 2.43 9.59
CA ALA A 101 6.30 2.84 8.50
C ALA A 101 6.37 4.37 8.36
N GLN A 102 5.24 5.07 8.52
CA GLN A 102 5.19 6.53 8.49
C GLN A 102 5.96 7.17 9.66
N VAL A 103 5.77 6.67 10.87
CA VAL A 103 6.48 7.16 12.07
C VAL A 103 7.97 6.91 11.96
N LEU A 104 8.36 5.75 11.43
CA LEU A 104 9.77 5.42 11.15
C LEU A 104 10.39 6.41 10.18
N MET A 105 9.68 6.78 9.12
CA MET A 105 10.16 7.79 8.18
C MET A 105 10.48 9.10 8.90
N LEU A 106 9.55 9.60 9.73
CA LEU A 106 9.76 10.82 10.54
C LEU A 106 10.93 10.67 11.53
N THR A 107 11.06 9.49 12.12
CA THR A 107 12.14 9.16 13.05
C THR A 107 13.50 9.19 12.36
N LEU A 108 13.60 8.67 11.13
CA LEU A 108 14.83 8.71 10.34
C LEU A 108 15.27 10.14 10.02
N VAL A 109 14.32 11.00 9.66
CA VAL A 109 14.60 12.43 9.48
C VAL A 109 15.21 13.03 10.75
N ALA A 110 14.66 12.70 11.92
CA ALA A 110 15.13 13.23 13.18
C ALA A 110 16.51 12.69 13.61
N ILE A 111 16.80 11.41 13.34
CA ILE A 111 18.07 10.75 13.71
C ILE A 111 19.22 11.23 12.83
N TYR A 112 19.01 11.34 11.51
CA TYR A 112 20.08 11.68 10.57
C TYR A 112 20.27 13.19 10.37
N ALA A 113 19.39 14.03 10.93
CA ALA A 113 19.55 15.47 10.88
C ALA A 113 20.74 15.94 11.74
N PRO A 114 21.71 16.68 11.16
CA PRO A 114 22.77 17.34 11.90
C PRO A 114 22.21 18.31 12.96
N GLU A 115 23.01 18.54 13.99
CA GLU A 115 22.68 19.45 15.07
C GLU A 115 22.35 20.86 14.53
N GLY A 116 21.26 21.45 15.02
CA GLY A 116 20.77 22.75 14.56
C GLY A 116 20.19 22.78 13.14
N LYS A 117 20.11 21.65 12.41
CA LYS A 117 19.61 21.58 11.01
C LYS A 117 18.37 20.71 10.81
N LYS A 118 17.67 20.35 11.90
CA LYS A 118 16.47 19.50 11.86
C LYS A 118 15.38 20.04 10.91
N GLY A 119 15.12 21.35 10.91
CA GLY A 119 14.13 21.96 10.02
C GLY A 119 14.50 21.83 8.54
N THR A 120 15.77 22.06 8.18
CA THR A 120 16.26 21.92 6.80
C THR A 120 16.22 20.46 6.33
N TRP A 121 16.62 19.52 7.19
CA TRP A 121 16.56 18.09 6.87
C TRP A 121 15.13 17.58 6.73
N PHE A 122 14.21 18.09 7.55
CA PHE A 122 12.79 17.82 7.38
C PHE A 122 12.27 18.32 6.04
N ALA A 123 12.58 19.56 5.65
CA ALA A 123 12.19 20.11 4.36
C ALA A 123 12.79 19.31 3.18
N LEU A 124 14.06 18.90 3.28
CA LEU A 124 14.72 18.07 2.26
C LEU A 124 14.02 16.71 2.11
N MET A 125 13.81 15.99 3.21
CA MET A 125 13.19 14.67 3.19
C MET A 125 11.73 14.72 2.73
N ALA A 126 10.98 15.76 3.13
CA ALA A 126 9.63 16.00 2.61
C ALA A 126 9.64 16.25 1.08
N SER A 127 10.63 16.98 0.57
CA SER A 127 10.78 17.22 -0.87
C SER A 127 11.10 15.93 -1.63
N LEU A 128 11.97 15.08 -1.08
CA LEU A 128 12.26 13.75 -1.63
C LEU A 128 11.03 12.83 -1.61
N MET A 129 10.22 12.90 -0.55
CA MET A 129 8.96 12.16 -0.47
C MET A 129 7.99 12.58 -1.59
N ASN A 130 7.85 13.89 -1.84
CA ASN A 130 7.02 14.40 -2.94
C ASN A 130 7.51 13.95 -4.31
N ILE A 131 8.84 13.91 -4.53
CA ILE A 131 9.42 13.34 -5.76
C ILE A 131 9.08 11.86 -5.88
N ALA A 132 9.22 11.09 -4.79
CA ALA A 132 8.90 9.67 -4.78
C ALA A 132 7.41 9.40 -5.07
N LEU A 133 6.51 10.21 -4.50
CA LEU A 133 5.07 10.15 -4.78
C LEU A 133 4.77 10.47 -6.25
N SER A 134 5.40 11.50 -6.80
CA SER A 134 5.24 11.89 -8.21
C SER A 134 5.75 10.80 -9.16
N ALA A 135 6.92 10.23 -8.88
CA ALA A 135 7.47 9.10 -9.62
C ALA A 135 6.56 7.87 -9.52
N SER A 136 6.02 7.58 -8.34
CA SER A 136 5.05 6.50 -8.13
C SER A 136 3.81 6.68 -9.00
N GLY A 137 3.23 7.89 -9.03
CA GLY A 137 2.07 8.21 -9.87
C GLY A 137 2.37 8.05 -11.37
N LEU A 138 3.55 8.50 -11.81
CA LEU A 138 3.98 8.35 -13.20
C LEU A 138 4.14 6.87 -13.58
N LEU A 139 4.83 6.08 -12.75
CA LEU A 139 5.00 4.64 -12.97
C LEU A 139 3.65 3.92 -12.98
N THR A 140 2.75 4.27 -12.05
CA THR A 140 1.37 3.75 -12.00
C THR A 140 0.62 4.05 -13.30
N LYS A 141 0.74 5.28 -13.82
CA LYS A 141 0.14 5.67 -15.10
C LYS A 141 0.67 4.83 -16.26
N TYR A 142 1.99 4.60 -16.33
CA TYR A 142 2.56 3.75 -17.38
C TYR A 142 2.16 2.28 -17.22
N LEU A 143 2.09 1.75 -16.00
CA LEU A 143 1.56 0.40 -15.76
C LEU A 143 0.11 0.27 -16.23
N ASN A 144 -0.75 1.25 -15.97
CA ASN A 144 -2.14 1.24 -16.42
C ASN A 144 -2.31 1.51 -17.94
N LYS A 145 -1.23 1.84 -18.67
CA LYS A 145 -1.20 1.79 -20.14
C LYS A 145 -0.86 0.40 -20.68
N ILE A 146 -0.13 -0.39 -19.90
CA ILE A 146 0.25 -1.77 -20.24
C ILE A 146 -0.87 -2.72 -19.83
N PHE A 147 -1.36 -2.59 -18.59
CA PHE A 147 -2.49 -3.31 -18.03
C PHE A 147 -3.74 -2.44 -18.18
N VAL A 148 -4.49 -2.66 -19.25
CA VAL A 148 -5.70 -1.88 -19.52
C VAL A 148 -6.85 -2.45 -18.69
N VAL A 149 -7.36 -1.63 -17.78
CA VAL A 149 -8.54 -1.93 -16.95
C VAL A 149 -9.54 -0.80 -17.18
N SER A 150 -10.78 -1.14 -17.50
CA SER A 150 -11.84 -0.18 -17.76
C SER A 150 -13.02 -0.36 -16.82
N ARG A 151 -13.55 0.76 -16.33
CA ARG A 151 -14.84 0.85 -15.66
C ARG A 151 -15.91 1.18 -16.69
N GLU A 152 -17.14 0.71 -16.47
CA GLU A 152 -18.27 1.10 -17.33
C GLU A 152 -18.45 2.63 -17.33
N VAL A 153 -18.59 3.21 -18.52
CA VAL A 153 -18.93 4.63 -18.69
C VAL A 153 -20.17 4.72 -19.55
N VAL A 154 -21.18 5.43 -19.05
CA VAL A 154 -22.44 5.69 -19.74
C VAL A 154 -22.50 7.17 -20.11
N SER A 155 -22.73 7.47 -21.38
CA SER A 155 -23.00 8.83 -21.90
C SER A 155 -24.36 8.81 -22.61
N ASP A 156 -25.24 9.75 -22.26
CA ASP A 156 -26.58 9.87 -22.85
C ASP A 156 -27.41 8.58 -22.81
N GLY A 157 -27.25 7.79 -21.75
CA GLY A 157 -27.93 6.51 -21.56
C GLY A 157 -27.36 5.34 -22.37
N VAL A 158 -26.26 5.55 -23.09
CA VAL A 158 -25.56 4.51 -23.86
C VAL A 158 -24.21 4.20 -23.23
N VAL A 159 -23.88 2.91 -23.06
CA VAL A 159 -22.56 2.48 -22.62
C VAL A 159 -21.53 2.82 -23.69
N THR A 160 -20.64 3.76 -23.41
CA THR A 160 -19.56 4.22 -24.30
C THR A 160 -18.25 3.49 -24.05
N VAL A 161 -18.04 2.97 -22.84
CA VAL A 161 -16.91 2.11 -22.47
C VAL A 161 -17.45 0.96 -21.65
N ALA A 162 -17.19 -0.27 -22.10
CA ALA A 162 -17.56 -1.47 -21.35
C ALA A 162 -16.60 -1.71 -20.18
N GLN A 163 -17.13 -2.29 -19.11
CA GLN A 163 -16.33 -2.75 -17.98
C GLN A 163 -15.44 -3.93 -18.39
N ASP A 164 -14.14 -3.85 -18.08
CA ASP A 164 -13.17 -4.93 -18.26
C ASP A 164 -12.12 -4.91 -17.14
N TYR A 165 -12.14 -5.95 -16.30
CA TYR A 165 -11.17 -6.18 -15.21
C TYR A 165 -10.24 -7.36 -15.47
N ALA A 166 -10.21 -7.93 -16.68
CA ALA A 166 -9.45 -9.16 -16.96
C ALA A 166 -7.93 -9.02 -16.70
N GLN A 167 -7.39 -7.81 -16.87
CA GLN A 167 -5.97 -7.54 -16.66
C GLN A 167 -5.61 -7.13 -15.23
N LEU A 168 -6.59 -6.93 -14.35
CA LEU A 168 -6.35 -6.48 -12.97
C LEU A 168 -5.53 -7.49 -12.17
N GLY A 169 -5.76 -8.79 -12.35
CA GLY A 169 -5.01 -9.84 -11.66
C GLY A 169 -3.51 -9.82 -11.98
N GLY A 170 -3.17 -9.62 -13.26
CA GLY A 170 -1.77 -9.47 -13.70
C GLY A 170 -1.13 -8.21 -13.14
N LEU A 171 -1.88 -7.09 -13.16
CA LEU A 171 -1.44 -5.82 -12.58
C LEU A 171 -1.16 -5.94 -11.07
N LEU A 172 -2.05 -6.61 -10.32
CA LEU A 172 -1.88 -6.89 -8.90
C LEU A 172 -0.56 -7.65 -8.62
N TRP A 173 -0.30 -8.73 -9.37
CA TRP A 173 0.94 -9.50 -9.21
C TRP A 173 2.19 -8.66 -9.50
N VAL A 174 2.18 -7.87 -10.59
CA VAL A 174 3.32 -7.00 -10.92
C VAL A 174 3.59 -5.99 -9.81
N VAL A 175 2.53 -5.36 -9.26
CA VAL A 175 2.67 -4.39 -8.16
C VAL A 175 3.18 -5.06 -6.89
N VAL A 176 2.66 -6.24 -6.52
CA VAL A 176 3.11 -6.98 -5.32
C VAL A 176 4.57 -7.40 -5.43
N ILE A 177 4.93 -8.03 -6.55
CA ILE A 177 6.29 -8.53 -6.77
C ILE A 177 7.28 -7.37 -6.81
N SER A 178 6.98 -6.31 -7.55
CA SER A 178 7.86 -5.12 -7.61
C SER A 178 7.96 -4.40 -6.26
N SER A 179 6.86 -4.32 -5.51
CA SER A 179 6.83 -3.69 -4.18
C SER A 179 7.55 -4.49 -3.10
N CYS A 180 7.74 -5.78 -3.30
CA CYS A 180 8.57 -6.61 -2.42
C CYS A 180 10.05 -6.55 -2.84
N ILE A 181 10.33 -6.88 -4.11
CA ILE A 181 11.70 -7.10 -4.59
C ILE A 181 12.51 -5.80 -4.61
N ILE A 182 11.96 -4.72 -5.16
CA ILE A 182 12.73 -3.48 -5.37
C ILE A 182 13.17 -2.87 -4.03
N PRO A 183 12.27 -2.66 -3.03
CA PRO A 183 12.70 -2.10 -1.76
C PRO A 183 13.71 -2.99 -1.04
N ILE A 184 13.54 -4.32 -1.04
CA ILE A 184 14.52 -5.23 -0.43
C ILE A 184 15.90 -5.09 -1.06
N ILE A 185 15.99 -5.07 -2.39
CA ILE A 185 17.27 -4.88 -3.10
C ILE A 185 17.90 -3.52 -2.74
N VAL A 186 17.10 -2.44 -2.76
CA VAL A 186 17.57 -1.10 -2.43
C VAL A 186 18.07 -1.04 -0.98
N ILE A 187 17.30 -1.57 -0.02
CA ILE A 187 17.70 -1.60 1.38
C ILE A 187 19.00 -2.39 1.53
N ILE A 188 19.11 -3.60 0.97
CA ILE A 188 20.33 -4.42 1.09
C ILE A 188 21.54 -3.71 0.49
N LYS A 189 21.39 -3.05 -0.67
CA LYS A 189 22.47 -2.36 -1.38
C LYS A 189 22.96 -1.12 -0.62
N TYR A 190 22.07 -0.40 0.05
CA TYR A 190 22.36 0.88 0.71
C TYR A 190 22.28 0.81 2.23
N ASN A 191 22.17 -0.37 2.85
CA ASN A 191 22.08 -0.50 4.30
C ASN A 191 23.41 -0.05 4.94
N PRO A 192 23.41 1.06 5.71
CA PRO A 192 24.63 1.61 6.28
C PRO A 192 25.22 0.72 7.38
N SER A 193 24.48 -0.22 7.95
CA SER A 193 24.99 -1.11 9.01
C SER A 193 25.85 -2.28 8.52
N LYS A 194 26.10 -2.37 7.20
CA LYS A 194 27.05 -3.31 6.60
C LYS A 194 28.40 -2.66 6.26
N LEU A 195 28.55 -1.36 6.52
CA LEU A 195 29.82 -0.62 6.54
C LEU A 195 30.34 -0.56 7.98
#